data_AF-A0A257TNX1-F1
#
_entry.id   AF-A0A257TNX1-F1
#
_cell.length_a   1.000
_cell.length_b   1.000
_cell.length_c   1.000
_cell.angle_alpha   90.00
_cell.angle_beta   90.00
_cell.angle_gamma   90.00
#
_symmetry.space_group_name_H-M   'P 1'
#
loop_
_entity.id
_entity.type
_entity.pdbx_description
1 polymer ?
#
loop_
_entity_poly.entity_id
_entity_poly.type
_entity_poly.pdbx_seq_one_letter_code
_entity_poly.pdbx_strand_id
1 'polypeptide(L)'
;MNSDKVSIDNFASNSTLPYAASANDRPDFIDFGACDHIINFGSQLTEISESPAYFSRAINEFKSKRNEFVTFSPKLTPSAYKASRWVPVLPEYYEDVALGLAYVILTDGTYDKDFVRKEFGDFDGFKKLVMEDYSPAAVESRTGVASKDIIATARKFANASAPVAYFDESILQSSNGTRNAYAVIALNALKGFAGYGKLKEQDLPEFAEWKKNAGPKQAWNKNMLAGDKDVKLLMIHRSNFLFNSPNSEALRKAISNIPMVVSFSPFLDETSELADLVIPDHDDLEKLDAFSSTVTGNPVISMQQPVVKPFYSTAHTGDVLVSLIGDLKPVVPETRLQARERDADEPEEADRFGEELASVRMADGLLLELRRVLGANPEVRRLVGSVSEDFGVQADAFADKRSAGREGRASIRNYRLDRRFA
;
A
#
# COMPACT_ATOMS: atom_id res chain seq x y z
N MET A 1 -15.03 -22.18 7.71
CA MET A 1 -15.24 -21.11 6.69
C MET A 1 -13.90 -20.82 6.03
N ASN A 2 -13.47 -21.69 5.11
CA ASN A 2 -12.38 -21.39 4.19
C ASN A 2 -13.02 -20.73 2.97
N SER A 3 -13.00 -19.40 2.94
CA SER A 3 -13.26 -18.67 1.70
C SER A 3 -12.07 -18.91 0.78
N ASP A 4 -12.32 -19.48 -0.40
CA ASP A 4 -11.38 -19.48 -1.52
C ASP A 4 -10.85 -18.05 -1.69
N LYS A 5 -9.59 -17.84 -1.32
CA LYS A 5 -9.00 -16.51 -1.18
C LYS A 5 -8.64 -15.96 -2.55
N VAL A 6 -9.60 -15.38 -3.24
CA VAL A 6 -9.31 -14.43 -4.31
C VAL A 6 -8.97 -13.10 -3.64
N SER A 7 -7.69 -12.75 -3.64
CA SER A 7 -7.21 -11.44 -3.17
C SER A 7 -6.72 -10.64 -4.36
N ILE A 8 -7.35 -9.49 -4.60
CA ILE A 8 -6.92 -8.52 -5.59
C ILE A 8 -6.14 -7.46 -4.83
N ASP A 9 -4.81 -7.50 -4.93
CA ASP A 9 -3.93 -6.49 -4.34
C ASP A 9 -3.60 -5.43 -5.41
N ASN A 10 -3.95 -4.18 -5.10
CA ASN A 10 -3.52 -3.03 -5.88
C ASN A 10 -2.39 -2.37 -5.09
N PHE A 11 -1.17 -2.34 -5.66
CA PHE A 11 -0.02 -1.71 -5.01
C PHE A 11 -0.27 -0.22 -4.71
N ALA A 12 -1.05 0.48 -5.54
CA ALA A 12 -1.47 1.86 -5.29
C ALA A 12 -2.44 2.00 -4.10
N SER A 13 -2.99 0.90 -3.58
CA SER A 13 -3.84 0.87 -2.38
C SER A 13 -3.12 0.42 -1.12
N ASN A 14 -1.91 -0.13 -1.24
CA ASN A 14 -1.04 -0.46 -0.10
C ASN A 14 -0.24 0.75 0.40
N SER A 15 -0.20 1.84 -0.37
CA SER A 15 0.02 3.18 0.17
C SER A 15 -1.27 3.64 0.86
N THR A 16 -1.72 2.91 1.88
CA THR A 16 -2.67 3.52 2.81
C THR A 16 -1.92 4.67 3.46
N LEU A 17 -2.53 5.85 3.47
CA LEU A 17 -2.04 6.98 4.24
C LEU A 17 -1.67 6.46 5.64
N PRO A 18 -0.53 6.86 6.24
CA PRO A 18 0.07 6.20 7.40
C PRO A 18 -0.83 6.09 8.65
N TYR A 19 -2.01 6.70 8.59
CA TYR A 19 -2.98 6.87 9.64
C TYR A 19 -4.38 6.34 9.28
N ALA A 20 -4.55 5.69 8.13
CA ALA A 20 -5.84 5.18 7.65
C ALA A 20 -6.47 4.17 8.64
N ALA A 21 -5.65 3.41 9.38
CA ALA A 21 -6.12 2.45 10.38
C ALA A 21 -6.45 3.09 11.75
N SER A 22 -5.94 4.29 12.05
CA SER A 22 -6.17 4.99 13.32
C SER A 22 -7.28 6.05 13.24
N ALA A 23 -7.74 6.39 12.03
CA ALA A 23 -8.69 7.48 11.79
C ALA A 23 -10.17 7.11 12.03
N ASN A 24 -10.54 5.82 12.12
CA ASN A 24 -11.96 5.39 12.14
C ASN A 24 -12.77 6.10 11.01
N ASP A 25 -13.97 6.62 11.28
CA ASP A 25 -14.80 7.39 10.31
C ASP A 25 -14.32 8.85 10.09
N ARG A 26 -13.14 9.23 10.62
CA ARG A 26 -12.60 10.60 10.47
C ARG A 26 -11.75 10.70 9.21
N PRO A 27 -11.64 11.91 8.61
CA PRO A 27 -10.84 12.13 7.40
C PRO A 27 -9.40 11.70 7.62
N ASP A 28 -8.69 11.42 6.54
CA ASP A 28 -7.30 10.94 6.49
C ASP A 28 -6.26 12.05 6.21
N PHE A 29 -6.68 13.33 6.24
CA PHE A 29 -5.89 14.46 5.71
C PHE A 29 -5.70 15.66 6.66
N ILE A 30 -4.45 16.03 6.95
CA ILE A 30 -4.12 17.29 7.65
C ILE A 30 -4.23 18.49 6.69
N ASP A 31 -5.15 19.39 6.97
CA ASP A 31 -5.16 20.71 6.35
C ASP A 31 -4.06 21.61 6.93
N PHE A 32 -2.89 21.58 6.29
CA PHE A 32 -1.74 22.43 6.63
C PHE A 32 -2.08 23.92 6.57
N GLY A 33 -3.06 24.33 5.77
CA GLY A 33 -3.50 25.73 5.64
C GLY A 33 -4.24 26.23 6.88
N ALA A 34 -4.89 25.33 7.62
CA ALA A 34 -5.59 25.59 8.88
C ALA A 34 -4.67 25.54 10.12
N CYS A 35 -3.46 24.97 9.98
CA CYS A 35 -2.50 24.89 11.07
C CYS A 35 -1.77 26.21 11.33
N ASP A 36 -1.32 26.41 12.57
CA ASP A 36 -0.46 27.53 12.99
C ASP A 36 0.90 27.11 13.55
N HIS A 37 1.09 25.80 13.79
CA HIS A 37 2.38 25.22 14.13
C HIS A 37 2.49 23.79 13.59
N ILE A 38 3.54 23.49 12.85
CA ILE A 38 3.74 22.17 12.25
C ILE A 38 5.09 21.61 12.70
N ILE A 39 5.08 20.39 13.23
CA ILE A 39 6.25 19.57 13.47
C ILE A 39 6.28 18.45 12.42
N ASN A 40 7.32 18.40 11.62
CA ASN A 40 7.54 17.36 10.62
C ASN A 40 8.57 16.34 11.11
N PHE A 41 8.19 15.07 11.14
CA PHE A 41 9.05 13.94 11.50
C PHE A 41 9.49 13.22 10.22
N GLY A 42 10.59 13.69 9.64
CA GLY A 42 11.26 13.02 8.53
C GLY A 42 10.61 13.15 7.15
N SER A 43 9.38 13.67 7.05
CA SER A 43 8.66 13.67 5.77
C SER A 43 9.29 14.56 4.72
N GLN A 44 9.33 14.05 3.50
CA GLN A 44 9.87 14.71 2.33
C GLN A 44 8.73 15.33 1.50
N LEU A 45 8.06 16.27 2.15
CA LEU A 45 6.84 16.94 1.71
C LEU A 45 6.94 17.59 0.32
N THR A 46 8.07 18.21 0.01
CA THR A 46 8.27 18.98 -1.22
C THR A 46 9.04 18.25 -2.31
N GLU A 47 9.36 16.97 -2.08
CA GLU A 47 10.13 16.13 -3.00
C GLU A 47 9.35 14.91 -3.46
N ILE A 48 8.90 14.07 -2.52
CA ILE A 48 8.39 12.71 -2.82
C ILE A 48 7.05 12.39 -2.17
N SER A 49 6.52 13.26 -1.30
CA SER A 49 5.20 13.07 -0.72
C SER A 49 4.10 13.12 -1.79
N GLU A 50 2.88 12.72 -1.46
CA GLU A 50 1.79 12.45 -2.41
C GLU A 50 1.49 13.61 -3.40
N SER A 51 1.68 14.87 -2.98
CA SER A 51 1.66 16.01 -3.88
C SER A 51 2.72 17.05 -3.50
N PRO A 52 3.92 16.99 -4.11
CA PRO A 52 4.98 17.96 -3.83
C PRO A 52 4.58 19.39 -4.19
N ALA A 53 3.71 19.54 -5.19
CA ALA A 53 3.15 20.81 -5.61
C ALA A 53 2.21 21.41 -4.55
N TYR A 54 1.29 20.61 -3.99
CA TYR A 54 0.41 21.03 -2.90
C TYR A 54 1.23 21.43 -1.67
N PHE A 55 2.10 20.55 -1.18
CA PHE A 55 2.88 20.82 0.04
C PHE A 55 3.84 22.00 -0.14
N SER A 56 4.43 22.18 -1.32
CA SER A 56 5.26 23.35 -1.60
C SER A 56 4.47 24.65 -1.50
N ARG A 57 3.23 24.68 -2.01
CA ARG A 57 2.33 25.84 -1.86
C ARG A 57 1.92 26.05 -0.41
N ALA A 58 1.47 24.99 0.27
CA ALA A 58 1.03 25.05 1.66
C ALA A 58 2.13 25.54 2.60
N ILE A 59 3.37 25.03 2.46
CA ILE A 59 4.52 25.48 3.27
C ILE A 59 4.85 26.95 2.99
N ASN A 60 4.79 27.39 1.73
CA ASN A 60 5.04 28.80 1.39
C ASN A 60 3.98 29.72 2.01
N GLU A 61 2.69 29.36 1.91
CA GLU A 61 1.59 30.11 2.52
C GLU A 61 1.71 30.14 4.05
N PHE A 62 2.00 29.00 4.66
CA PHE A 62 2.20 28.86 6.09
C PHE A 62 3.35 29.77 6.60
N LYS A 63 4.47 29.80 5.88
CA LYS A 63 5.60 30.69 6.19
C LYS A 63 5.28 32.17 5.98
N SER A 64 4.45 32.52 5.00
CA SER A 64 4.03 33.90 4.77
C SER A 64 3.26 34.50 5.96
N LYS A 65 2.56 33.64 6.73
CA LYS A 65 1.86 34.00 7.98
C LYS A 65 2.79 34.11 9.19
N ARG A 66 4.10 33.87 9.01
CA ARG A 66 5.12 33.76 10.09
C ARG A 66 4.87 32.61 11.07
N ASN A 67 4.11 31.59 10.66
CA ASN A 67 3.94 30.38 11.42
C ASN A 67 5.24 29.55 11.41
N GLU A 68 5.45 28.69 12.41
CA GLU A 68 6.67 27.91 12.52
C GLU A 68 6.48 26.46 12.05
N PHE A 69 7.32 26.08 11.08
CA PHE A 69 7.43 24.72 10.54
C PHE A 69 8.78 24.15 10.99
N VAL A 70 8.78 23.23 11.95
CA VAL A 70 9.99 22.58 12.47
C VAL A 70 10.12 21.21 11.83
N THR A 71 11.32 20.82 11.38
CA THR A 71 11.56 19.47 10.87
C THR A 71 12.61 18.76 11.72
N PHE A 72 12.23 17.64 12.32
CA PHE A 72 13.15 16.65 12.87
C PHE A 72 13.48 15.64 11.77
N SER A 73 14.75 15.57 11.36
CA SER A 73 15.19 14.60 10.36
C SER A 73 16.69 14.31 10.47
N PRO A 74 17.14 13.08 10.24
CA PRO A 74 18.58 12.75 10.18
C PRO A 74 19.29 13.40 9.00
N LYS A 75 18.55 13.87 7.99
CA LYS A 75 19.10 14.46 6.77
C LYS A 75 18.51 15.84 6.54
N LEU A 76 19.35 16.76 6.05
CA LEU A 76 18.89 18.05 5.54
C LEU A 76 18.29 17.87 4.14
N THR A 77 17.06 17.38 4.07
CA THR A 77 16.28 17.24 2.83
C THR A 77 15.84 18.62 2.30
N PRO A 78 15.48 18.78 1.02
CA PRO A 78 14.84 20.01 0.53
C PRO A 78 13.65 20.52 1.38
N SER A 79 12.83 19.63 1.95
CA SER A 79 11.76 19.96 2.90
C SER A 79 12.31 20.49 4.22
N ALA A 80 13.33 19.83 4.79
CA ALA A 80 13.99 20.31 6.00
C ALA A 80 14.70 21.65 5.77
N TYR A 81 15.27 21.87 4.59
CA TYR A 81 15.88 23.15 4.20
C TYR A 81 14.86 24.29 4.11
N LYS A 82 13.62 23.98 3.70
CA LYS A 82 12.51 24.94 3.69
C LYS A 82 11.90 25.17 5.08
N ALA A 83 12.22 24.34 6.07
CA ALA A 83 11.75 24.50 7.45
C ALA A 83 12.19 25.82 8.07
N SER A 84 11.40 26.34 9.01
CA SER A 84 11.80 27.45 9.87
C SER A 84 12.98 27.05 10.75
N ARG A 85 13.03 25.78 11.16
CA ARG A 85 14.13 25.17 11.88
C ARG A 85 14.26 23.70 11.52
N TRP A 86 15.46 23.28 11.14
CA TRP A 86 15.83 21.88 11.05
C TRP A 86 16.52 21.46 12.35
N VAL A 87 16.08 20.34 12.92
CA VAL A 87 16.68 19.73 14.09
C VAL A 87 17.21 18.35 13.68
N PRO A 88 18.53 18.13 13.67
CA PRO A 88 19.08 16.83 13.35
C PRO A 88 18.73 15.85 14.47
N VAL A 89 18.13 14.72 14.09
CA VAL A 89 17.82 13.59 14.98
C VAL A 89 18.50 12.35 14.40
N LEU A 90 19.01 11.46 15.25
CA LEU A 90 19.55 10.18 14.78
C LEU A 90 18.46 9.35 14.08
N PRO A 91 18.81 8.52 13.06
CA PRO A 91 17.86 7.62 12.42
C PRO A 91 17.16 6.72 13.45
N GLU A 92 15.88 6.41 13.22
CA GLU A 92 15.03 5.58 14.10
C GLU A 92 14.61 6.23 15.44
N TYR A 93 15.08 7.41 15.81
CA TYR A 93 14.77 8.04 17.12
C TYR A 93 13.59 9.03 17.10
N TYR A 94 12.64 8.88 16.17
CA TYR A 94 11.47 9.78 16.11
C TYR A 94 10.52 9.54 17.29
N GLU A 95 10.36 8.30 17.73
CA GLU A 95 9.62 7.90 18.94
C GLU A 95 10.11 8.69 20.16
N ASP A 96 11.42 8.65 20.42
CA ASP A 96 12.04 9.34 21.57
C ASP A 96 11.79 10.84 21.54
N VAL A 97 11.92 11.48 20.39
CA VAL A 97 11.66 12.91 20.27
C VAL A 97 10.18 13.21 20.49
N ALA A 98 9.26 12.50 19.84
CA ALA A 98 7.82 12.72 19.98
C ALA A 98 7.35 12.50 21.43
N LEU A 99 7.83 11.44 22.10
CA LEU A 99 7.52 11.15 23.50
C LEU A 99 8.24 12.11 24.47
N GLY A 100 9.41 12.63 24.11
CA GLY A 100 10.07 13.72 24.83
C GLY A 100 9.28 15.03 24.80
N LEU A 101 8.66 15.35 23.65
CA LEU A 101 7.73 16.47 23.56
C LEU A 101 6.49 16.21 24.42
N ALA A 102 5.93 15.00 24.36
CA ALA A 102 4.80 14.58 25.19
C ALA A 102 5.11 14.69 26.69
N TYR A 103 6.31 14.31 27.12
CA TYR A 103 6.76 14.44 28.52
C TYR A 103 6.61 15.87 29.03
N VAL A 104 7.07 16.85 28.25
CA VAL A 104 6.99 18.27 28.62
C VAL A 104 5.53 18.73 28.68
N ILE A 105 4.69 18.33 27.71
CA ILE A 105 3.26 18.67 27.69
C ILE A 105 2.53 18.09 28.92
N LEU A 106 2.82 16.84 29.28
CA LEU A 106 2.24 16.16 30.43
C LEU A 106 2.70 16.78 31.76
N THR A 107 3.98 17.15 31.85
CA THR A 107 4.58 17.80 33.03
C THR A 107 4.03 19.21 33.23
N ASP A 108 3.92 19.99 32.15
CA ASP A 108 3.34 21.34 32.18
C ASP A 108 1.80 21.30 32.31
N GLY A 109 1.16 20.14 32.12
CA GLY A 109 -0.28 19.96 32.26
C GLY A 109 -1.12 20.65 31.18
N THR A 110 -0.53 20.89 29.99
CA THR A 110 -1.09 21.69 28.89
C THR A 110 -1.84 20.89 27.82
N TYR A 111 -2.01 19.59 28.04
CA TYR A 111 -2.81 18.72 27.17
C TYR A 111 -4.32 18.96 27.32
N ASP A 112 -5.10 18.58 26.32
CA ASP A 112 -6.55 18.64 26.34
C ASP A 112 -7.12 17.54 27.26
N LYS A 113 -7.45 17.94 28.49
CA LYS A 113 -7.96 17.04 29.53
C LYS A 113 -9.35 16.46 29.20
N ASP A 114 -10.19 17.22 28.50
CA ASP A 114 -11.54 16.78 28.16
C ASP A 114 -11.53 15.75 27.05
N PHE A 115 -10.70 15.98 26.05
CA PHE A 115 -10.46 15.02 24.99
C PHE A 115 -9.81 13.75 25.53
N VAL A 116 -8.74 13.88 26.33
CA VAL A 116 -8.04 12.71 26.87
C VAL A 116 -8.98 11.82 27.68
N ARG A 117 -9.86 12.43 28.49
CA ARG A 117 -10.87 11.67 29.27
C ARG A 117 -11.87 10.91 28.39
N LYS A 118 -12.17 11.40 27.18
CA LYS A 118 -13.23 10.86 26.32
C LYS A 118 -12.73 9.89 25.26
N GLU A 119 -11.60 10.21 24.64
CA GLU A 119 -11.14 9.58 23.40
C GLU A 119 -9.82 8.81 23.57
N PHE A 120 -9.06 9.07 24.63
CA PHE A 120 -7.75 8.45 24.83
C PHE A 120 -7.91 7.17 25.66
N GLY A 121 -7.68 6.01 25.03
CA GLY A 121 -7.96 4.69 25.62
C GLY A 121 -7.26 4.44 26.97
N ASP A 122 -5.95 4.18 26.95
CA ASP A 122 -5.14 3.97 28.17
C ASP A 122 -4.21 5.17 28.43
N PHE A 123 -4.80 6.28 28.89
CA PHE A 123 -4.03 7.49 29.17
C PHE A 123 -3.09 7.33 30.37
N ASP A 124 -3.51 6.62 31.42
CA ASP A 124 -2.68 6.45 32.62
C ASP A 124 -1.45 5.57 32.34
N GLY A 125 -1.62 4.48 31.59
CA GLY A 125 -0.51 3.66 31.10
C GLY A 125 0.42 4.43 30.17
N PHE A 126 -0.12 5.18 29.21
CA PHE A 126 0.66 6.06 28.34
C PHE A 126 1.46 7.09 29.13
N LYS A 127 0.82 7.81 30.06
CA LYS A 127 1.46 8.81 30.89
C LYS A 127 2.58 8.19 31.73
N LYS A 128 2.34 7.02 32.33
CA LYS A 128 3.37 6.30 33.09
C LYS A 128 4.59 6.00 32.20
N LEU A 129 4.37 5.41 31.03
CA LEU A 129 5.43 5.08 30.06
C LEU A 129 6.25 6.33 29.69
N VAL A 130 5.58 7.44 29.37
CA VAL A 130 6.25 8.69 29.01
C VAL A 130 7.09 9.22 30.18
N MET A 131 6.49 9.29 31.37
CA MET A 131 7.12 9.90 32.54
C MET A 131 8.30 9.08 33.09
N GLU A 132 8.34 7.76 32.85
CA GLU A 132 9.41 6.88 33.32
C GLU A 132 10.70 7.00 32.47
N ASP A 133 10.60 7.17 31.15
CA ASP A 133 11.76 6.99 30.26
C ASP A 133 12.06 8.19 29.33
N TYR A 134 11.12 9.12 29.14
CA TYR A 134 11.22 10.14 28.09
C TYR A 134 11.47 11.56 28.60
N SER A 135 12.17 11.71 29.72
CA SER A 135 12.62 13.04 30.17
C SER A 135 13.49 13.71 29.10
N PRO A 136 13.50 15.07 28.97
CA PRO A 136 14.31 15.75 27.97
C PRO A 136 15.80 15.35 28.00
N ALA A 137 16.37 15.13 29.19
CA ALA A 137 17.76 14.71 29.34
C ALA A 137 17.99 13.27 28.84
N ALA A 138 17.05 12.35 29.08
CA ALA A 138 17.13 10.99 28.56
C ALA A 138 17.01 10.96 27.03
N VAL A 139 16.09 11.75 26.48
CA VAL A 139 15.93 11.89 25.01
C VAL A 139 17.16 12.53 24.39
N GLU A 140 17.74 13.57 25.00
CA GLU A 140 19.00 14.16 24.52
C GLU A 140 20.13 13.13 24.47
N SER A 141 20.28 12.32 25.52
CA SER A 141 21.30 11.28 25.57
C SER A 141 21.13 10.20 24.49
N ARG A 142 19.88 9.87 24.10
CA ARG A 142 19.59 8.84 23.10
C ARG A 142 19.67 9.37 21.67
N THR A 143 19.18 10.58 21.45
CA THR A 143 18.88 11.11 20.12
C THR A 143 19.86 12.16 19.61
N GLY A 144 20.62 12.77 20.52
CA GLY A 144 21.46 13.94 20.25
C GLY A 144 20.68 15.26 20.12
N VAL A 145 19.35 15.24 20.24
CA VAL A 145 18.53 16.47 20.21
C VAL A 145 18.60 17.15 21.58
N ALA A 146 19.08 18.39 21.63
CA ALA A 146 19.28 19.08 22.89
C ALA A 146 17.98 19.22 23.70
N SER A 147 18.04 19.03 25.03
CA SER A 147 16.88 19.16 25.94
C SER A 147 16.16 20.49 25.77
N LYS A 148 16.92 21.57 25.54
CA LYS A 148 16.36 22.91 25.32
C LYS A 148 15.47 22.97 24.07
N ASP A 149 15.83 22.25 23.01
CA ASP A 149 15.08 22.23 21.76
C ASP A 149 13.79 21.40 21.93
N ILE A 150 13.85 20.29 22.67
CA ILE A 150 12.68 19.49 23.03
C ILE A 150 11.69 20.36 23.82
N ILE A 151 12.15 20.99 24.91
CA ILE A 151 11.30 21.81 25.78
C ILE A 151 10.69 23.00 25.03
N ALA A 152 11.50 23.72 24.25
CA ALA A 152 11.02 24.87 23.48
C ALA A 152 9.98 24.47 22.43
N THR A 153 10.22 23.37 21.70
CA THR A 153 9.29 22.87 20.69
C THR A 153 7.99 22.40 21.33
N ALA A 154 8.05 21.64 22.42
CA ALA A 154 6.88 21.11 23.10
C ALA A 154 5.96 22.21 23.63
N ARG A 155 6.53 23.24 24.28
CA ARG A 155 5.76 24.38 24.79
C ARG A 155 5.13 25.20 23.67
N LYS A 156 5.84 25.37 22.55
CA LYS A 156 5.30 26.08 21.39
C LYS A 156 4.16 25.30 20.74
N PHE A 157 4.33 23.99 20.58
CA PHE A 157 3.27 23.09 20.14
C PHE A 157 2.06 23.13 21.07
N ALA A 158 2.27 23.10 22.38
CA ALA A 158 1.19 23.15 23.36
C ALA A 158 0.39 24.46 23.30
N ASN A 159 1.07 25.58 23.08
CA ASN A 159 0.48 26.93 23.07
C ASN A 159 -0.12 27.34 21.71
N ALA A 160 0.11 26.57 20.65
CA ALA A 160 -0.47 26.85 19.34
C ALA A 160 -1.98 26.56 19.35
N SER A 161 -2.73 27.26 18.50
CA SER A 161 -4.19 27.12 18.41
C SER A 161 -4.59 25.92 17.56
N ALA A 162 -3.81 25.62 16.52
CA ALA A 162 -3.99 24.50 15.61
C ALA A 162 -2.64 23.82 15.31
N PRO A 163 -1.97 23.22 16.33
CA PRO A 163 -0.73 22.50 16.15
C PRO A 163 -0.95 21.16 15.45
N VAL A 164 0.06 20.71 14.72
CA VAL A 164 0.08 19.36 14.18
C VAL A 164 1.49 18.78 14.10
N ALA A 165 1.61 17.51 14.46
CA ALA A 165 2.78 16.69 14.23
C ALA A 165 2.50 15.77 13.05
N TYR A 166 3.38 15.76 12.06
CA TYR A 166 3.21 15.07 10.78
C TYR A 166 4.33 14.06 10.53
N PHE A 167 3.98 12.94 9.92
CA PHE A 167 4.91 11.98 9.30
C PHE A 167 4.28 11.42 8.02
N ASP A 168 5.10 10.90 7.12
CA ASP A 168 4.69 10.18 5.90
C ASP A 168 5.09 8.71 6.02
N GLU A 169 4.81 7.91 4.99
CA GLU A 169 5.06 6.46 5.00
C GLU A 169 6.56 6.13 5.22
N SER A 170 7.48 7.07 4.96
CA SER A 170 8.91 6.82 5.13
C SER A 170 9.28 6.48 6.58
N ILE A 171 8.51 6.95 7.57
CA ILE A 171 8.74 6.61 8.98
C ILE A 171 8.52 5.13 9.27
N LEU A 172 7.68 4.45 8.46
CA LEU A 172 7.34 3.04 8.60
C LEU A 172 8.43 2.12 8.01
N GLN A 173 9.41 2.68 7.29
CA GLN A 173 10.49 1.93 6.66
C GLN A 173 11.68 1.67 7.61
N SER A 174 11.54 1.96 8.91
CA SER A 174 12.51 1.61 9.96
C SER A 174 12.07 0.40 10.78
N SER A 175 13.01 -0.22 11.48
CA SER A 175 12.75 -1.40 12.31
C SER A 175 11.72 -1.15 13.43
N ASN A 176 11.64 0.09 13.91
CA ASN A 176 10.70 0.57 14.91
C ASN A 176 9.62 1.51 14.34
N GLY A 177 9.39 1.49 13.02
CA GLY A 177 8.55 2.48 12.34
C GLY A 177 7.12 2.59 12.89
N THR A 178 6.52 1.46 13.28
CA THR A 178 5.21 1.43 13.95
C THR A 178 5.21 2.23 15.25
N ARG A 179 6.27 2.13 16.07
CA ARG A 179 6.38 2.88 17.32
C ARG A 179 6.57 4.37 17.08
N ASN A 180 7.40 4.73 16.09
CA ASN A 180 7.57 6.12 15.66
C ASN A 180 6.22 6.74 15.26
N ALA A 181 5.45 6.02 14.45
CA ALA A 181 4.12 6.45 14.03
C ALA A 181 3.16 6.65 15.21
N TYR A 182 3.05 5.66 16.11
CA TYR A 182 2.19 5.76 17.29
C TYR A 182 2.60 6.89 18.24
N ALA A 183 3.89 7.15 18.42
CA ALA A 183 4.38 8.24 19.25
C ALA A 183 3.94 9.61 18.71
N VAL A 184 4.03 9.83 17.40
CA VAL A 184 3.57 11.07 16.77
C VAL A 184 2.04 11.19 16.82
N ILE A 185 1.31 10.09 16.62
CA ILE A 185 -0.16 10.05 16.79
C ILE A 185 -0.55 10.44 18.23
N ALA A 186 0.11 9.86 19.23
CA ALA A 186 -0.16 10.13 20.63
C ALA A 186 0.14 11.60 20.99
N LEU A 187 1.21 12.18 20.43
CA LEU A 187 1.54 13.60 20.61
C LEU A 187 0.42 14.53 20.11
N ASN A 188 -0.16 14.23 18.93
CA ASN A 188 -1.32 14.95 18.42
C ASN A 188 -2.55 14.76 19.32
N ALA A 189 -2.81 13.53 19.77
CA ALA A 189 -3.95 13.22 20.64
C ALA A 189 -3.91 14.02 21.96
N LEU A 190 -2.73 14.34 22.51
CA LEU A 190 -2.61 15.24 23.67
C LEU A 190 -3.16 16.64 23.41
N LYS A 191 -3.28 17.09 22.17
CA LYS A 191 -3.85 18.39 21.78
C LYS A 191 -5.29 18.34 21.31
N GLY A 192 -6.00 17.26 21.62
CA GLY A 192 -7.41 17.13 21.25
C GLY A 192 -7.62 16.63 19.83
N PHE A 193 -6.54 16.16 19.19
CA PHE A 193 -6.56 15.72 17.81
C PHE A 193 -6.69 14.20 17.74
N ALA A 194 -7.92 13.68 17.60
CA ALA A 194 -8.18 12.23 17.45
C ALA A 194 -8.19 11.76 15.98
N GLY A 195 -7.61 12.56 15.09
CA GLY A 195 -7.77 12.39 13.65
C GLY A 195 -7.98 13.74 12.97
N TYR A 196 -7.89 13.69 11.65
CA TYR A 196 -7.74 14.84 10.81
C TYR A 196 -8.99 15.73 10.78
N GLY A 197 -8.82 17.04 10.58
CA GLY A 197 -9.85 18.08 10.79
C GLY A 197 -11.23 17.70 10.25
N LYS A 198 -12.31 18.19 10.89
CA LYS A 198 -13.70 17.88 10.54
C LYS A 198 -14.00 18.09 9.04
N LEU A 199 -13.84 17.07 8.23
CA LEU A 199 -14.70 16.85 7.08
C LEU A 199 -15.72 15.84 7.56
N LYS A 200 -17.00 16.26 7.54
CA LYS A 200 -18.11 15.33 7.71
C LYS A 200 -17.92 14.19 6.72
N GLU A 201 -18.18 12.98 7.19
CA GLU A 201 -18.53 11.79 6.41
C GLU A 201 -18.94 12.21 4.99
N GLN A 202 -18.03 12.04 4.04
CA GLN A 202 -18.28 12.44 2.67
C GLN A 202 -19.12 11.34 2.06
N ASP A 203 -20.25 11.75 1.47
CA ASP A 203 -21.04 10.96 0.54
C ASP A 203 -20.15 10.62 -0.66
N LEU A 204 -19.26 9.64 -0.50
CA LEU A 204 -18.68 8.95 -1.63
C LEU A 204 -19.87 8.37 -2.40
N PRO A 205 -19.99 8.58 -3.73
CA PRO A 205 -21.07 8.03 -4.54
C PRO A 205 -21.23 6.52 -4.27
N GLU A 206 -22.45 5.98 -4.41
CA GLU A 206 -22.81 4.56 -4.19
C GLU A 206 -21.81 3.52 -4.72
N PHE A 207 -20.97 3.87 -5.71
CA PHE A 207 -19.83 3.08 -6.17
C PHE A 207 -18.84 2.68 -5.05
N ALA A 208 -18.75 3.46 -3.96
CA ALA A 208 -17.94 3.16 -2.79
C ALA A 208 -18.58 2.14 -1.82
N GLU A 209 -19.90 1.95 -1.85
CA GLU A 209 -20.58 0.95 -1.00
C GLU A 209 -20.21 -0.48 -1.37
N TRP A 210 -19.83 -0.74 -2.62
CA TRP A 210 -19.31 -2.05 -3.04
C TRP A 210 -18.08 -2.48 -2.22
N LYS A 211 -17.24 -1.54 -1.75
CA LYS A 211 -16.10 -1.83 -0.88
C LYS A 211 -16.49 -2.34 0.52
N LYS A 212 -17.71 -2.06 1.01
CA LYS A 212 -18.22 -2.54 2.31
C LYS A 212 -18.67 -4.01 2.27
N ASN A 213 -19.06 -4.51 1.10
CA ASN A 213 -19.61 -5.87 0.93
C ASN A 213 -18.57 -6.92 0.53
N ALA A 214 -17.31 -6.53 0.30
CA ALA A 214 -16.22 -7.49 0.23
C ALA A 214 -16.02 -8.08 1.63
N GLY A 215 -16.10 -9.41 1.76
CA GLY A 215 -15.91 -10.15 3.02
C GLY A 215 -14.59 -9.78 3.74
N PRO A 216 -14.35 -10.33 4.95
CA PRO A 216 -13.27 -9.86 5.83
C PRO A 216 -11.96 -9.71 5.06
N LYS A 217 -11.55 -8.45 4.87
CA LYS A 217 -10.28 -8.09 4.25
C LYS A 217 -9.17 -8.60 5.16
N GLN A 218 -8.73 -9.84 4.96
CA GLN A 218 -7.38 -10.20 5.40
C GLN A 218 -6.47 -9.19 4.72
N ALA A 219 -5.84 -8.32 5.51
CA ALA A 219 -4.83 -7.39 5.03
C ALA A 219 -3.70 -8.25 4.48
N TRP A 220 -3.74 -8.47 3.16
CA TRP A 220 -2.79 -9.32 2.48
C TRP A 220 -1.58 -8.45 2.14
N ASN A 221 -0.45 -8.72 2.79
CA ASN A 221 0.80 -8.07 2.47
C ASN A 221 1.53 -8.94 1.43
N LYS A 222 2.16 -8.35 0.41
CA LYS A 222 3.02 -9.05 -0.56
C LYS A 222 4.03 -10.03 0.09
N ASN A 223 4.49 -9.76 1.31
CA ASN A 223 5.37 -10.66 2.07
C ASN A 223 4.68 -11.98 2.47
N MET A 224 3.35 -12.04 2.47
CA MET A 224 2.57 -13.25 2.69
C MET A 224 2.69 -14.23 1.52
N LEU A 225 2.99 -13.78 0.30
CA LEU A 225 3.35 -14.67 -0.82
C LEU A 225 4.52 -15.59 -0.47
N ALA A 226 5.47 -15.11 0.33
CA ALA A 226 6.62 -15.92 0.77
C ALA A 226 6.19 -17.07 1.72
N GLY A 227 5.06 -16.93 2.41
CA GLY A 227 4.58 -17.89 3.41
C GLY A 227 3.35 -18.71 2.97
N ASP A 228 2.58 -18.22 2.01
CA ASP A 228 1.32 -18.82 1.56
C ASP A 228 1.57 -19.74 0.35
N LYS A 229 1.37 -21.05 0.55
CA LYS A 229 1.56 -22.07 -0.50
C LYS A 229 0.27 -22.38 -1.26
N ASP A 230 -0.86 -21.78 -0.85
CA ASP A 230 -2.18 -22.13 -1.36
C ASP A 230 -2.59 -21.24 -2.54
N VAL A 231 -1.81 -20.18 -2.83
CA VAL A 231 -2.04 -19.32 -3.99
C VAL A 231 -1.84 -20.10 -5.29
N LYS A 232 -2.95 -20.30 -6.03
CA LYS A 232 -2.97 -21.02 -7.31
C LYS A 232 -2.86 -20.11 -8.54
N LEU A 233 -3.34 -18.88 -8.42
CA LEU A 233 -3.32 -17.85 -9.45
C LEU A 233 -2.89 -16.52 -8.83
N LEU A 234 -1.92 -15.86 -9.47
CA LEU A 234 -1.52 -14.50 -9.16
C LEU A 234 -1.74 -13.61 -10.39
N MET A 235 -2.58 -12.59 -10.25
CA MET A 235 -2.80 -11.56 -11.28
C MET A 235 -2.14 -10.26 -10.82
N ILE A 236 -1.20 -9.76 -11.59
CA ILE A 236 -0.37 -8.61 -11.27
C ILE A 236 -0.80 -7.48 -12.19
N HIS A 237 -1.25 -6.35 -11.64
CA HIS A 237 -1.60 -5.19 -12.44
C HIS A 237 -0.63 -4.05 -12.14
N ARG A 238 0.14 -3.62 -13.16
CA ARG A 238 1.04 -2.46 -13.15
C ARG A 238 1.87 -2.32 -11.86
N SER A 239 2.44 -3.43 -11.38
CA SER A 239 3.15 -3.47 -10.10
C SER A 239 4.47 -4.22 -10.19
N ASN A 240 5.57 -3.50 -9.98
CA ASN A 240 6.93 -4.06 -9.88
C ASN A 240 7.34 -4.25 -8.41
N PHE A 241 6.61 -5.12 -7.71
CA PHE A 241 6.82 -5.31 -6.29
C PHE A 241 8.08 -6.13 -5.97
N LEU A 242 8.70 -6.80 -6.95
CA LEU A 242 9.94 -7.53 -6.80
C LEU A 242 11.14 -6.58 -6.70
N PHE A 243 11.18 -5.55 -7.54
CA PHE A 243 12.17 -4.46 -7.45
C PHE A 243 12.07 -3.72 -6.10
N ASN A 244 10.84 -3.46 -5.64
CA ASN A 244 10.56 -2.73 -4.41
C ASN A 244 10.58 -3.59 -3.12
N SER A 245 11.07 -4.84 -3.17
CA SER A 245 11.08 -5.73 -2.01
C SER A 245 12.47 -5.85 -1.38
N PRO A 246 12.63 -5.63 -0.06
CA PRO A 246 13.91 -5.84 0.63
C PRO A 246 14.34 -7.32 0.63
N ASN A 247 13.40 -8.27 0.46
CA ASN A 247 13.68 -9.69 0.33
C ASN A 247 13.17 -10.24 -1.02
N SER A 248 13.66 -9.65 -2.09
CA SER A 248 13.28 -10.00 -3.47
C SER A 248 13.56 -11.48 -3.81
N GLU A 249 14.60 -12.09 -3.25
CA GLU A 249 14.93 -13.49 -3.50
C GLU A 249 13.90 -14.47 -2.93
N ALA A 250 13.44 -14.27 -1.69
CA ALA A 250 12.37 -15.09 -1.12
C ALA A 250 11.07 -14.93 -1.91
N LEU A 251 10.76 -13.71 -2.33
CA LEU A 251 9.57 -13.41 -3.10
C LEU A 251 9.63 -14.02 -4.51
N ARG A 252 10.77 -13.96 -5.18
CA ARG A 252 11.02 -14.62 -6.48
C ARG A 252 10.77 -16.13 -6.38
N LYS A 253 11.25 -16.78 -5.31
CA LYS A 253 11.03 -18.21 -5.06
C LYS A 253 9.56 -18.53 -4.85
N ALA A 254 8.85 -17.70 -4.08
CA ALA A 254 7.42 -17.86 -3.86
C ALA A 254 6.61 -17.74 -5.15
N ILE A 255 6.79 -16.65 -5.91
CA ILE A 255 6.11 -16.45 -7.20
C ILE A 255 6.40 -17.63 -8.15
N SER A 256 7.65 -18.11 -8.19
CA SER A 256 8.05 -19.25 -9.03
C SER A 256 7.36 -20.57 -8.70
N ASN A 257 6.73 -20.69 -7.52
CA ASN A 257 5.97 -21.85 -7.09
C ASN A 257 4.46 -21.69 -7.36
N ILE A 258 4.01 -20.50 -7.71
CA ILE A 258 2.59 -20.26 -8.02
C ILE A 258 2.28 -20.94 -9.36
N PRO A 259 1.23 -21.78 -9.42
CA PRO A 259 0.87 -22.52 -10.62
C PRO A 259 0.56 -21.64 -11.84
N MET A 260 0.08 -20.41 -11.64
CA MET A 260 -0.20 -19.49 -12.73
C MET A 260 0.02 -18.04 -12.32
N VAL A 261 0.83 -17.33 -13.08
CA VAL A 261 1.10 -15.91 -12.89
C VAL A 261 0.78 -15.14 -14.17
N VAL A 262 -0.12 -14.16 -14.09
CA VAL A 262 -0.51 -13.29 -15.20
C VAL A 262 -0.14 -11.86 -14.85
N SER A 263 0.63 -11.19 -15.71
CA SER A 263 0.98 -9.77 -15.56
C SER A 263 0.25 -8.92 -16.59
N PHE A 264 -0.40 -7.85 -16.13
CA PHE A 264 -1.00 -6.80 -16.93
C PHE A 264 -0.14 -5.55 -16.76
N SER A 265 0.66 -5.23 -17.78
CA SER A 265 1.65 -4.16 -17.67
C SER A 265 1.95 -3.53 -19.04
N PRO A 266 2.16 -2.21 -19.12
CA PRO A 266 2.71 -1.57 -20.32
C PRO A 266 4.23 -1.80 -20.46
N PHE A 267 4.91 -2.31 -19.41
CA PHE A 267 6.36 -2.52 -19.37
C PHE A 267 6.72 -3.94 -18.96
N LEU A 268 7.79 -4.48 -19.55
CA LEU A 268 8.39 -5.72 -19.07
C LEU A 268 9.41 -5.42 -17.97
N ASP A 269 9.00 -5.65 -16.72
CA ASP A 269 9.80 -5.45 -15.52
C ASP A 269 10.19 -6.78 -14.82
N GLU A 270 11.02 -6.73 -13.77
CA GLU A 270 11.53 -7.93 -13.09
C GLU A 270 10.43 -8.80 -12.48
N THR A 271 9.28 -8.19 -12.13
CA THR A 271 8.09 -8.90 -11.66
C THR A 271 7.38 -9.60 -12.82
N SER A 272 7.19 -8.90 -13.94
CA SER A 272 6.50 -9.40 -15.13
C SER A 272 7.30 -10.49 -15.84
N GLU A 273 8.63 -10.50 -15.74
CA GLU A 273 9.49 -11.59 -16.21
C GLU A 273 9.21 -12.93 -15.53
N LEU A 274 8.62 -12.92 -14.33
CA LEU A 274 8.21 -14.13 -13.62
C LEU A 274 6.83 -14.63 -14.04
N ALA A 275 6.09 -13.87 -14.87
CA ALA A 275 4.77 -14.25 -15.32
C ALA A 275 4.82 -15.40 -16.33
N ASP A 276 3.82 -16.28 -16.27
CA ASP A 276 3.56 -17.25 -17.32
C ASP A 276 2.95 -16.59 -18.56
N LEU A 277 2.20 -15.49 -18.34
CA LEU A 277 1.52 -14.71 -19.36
C LEU A 277 1.65 -13.21 -19.07
N VAL A 278 2.11 -12.45 -20.07
CA VAL A 278 2.13 -10.98 -20.02
C VAL A 278 1.08 -10.47 -21.01
N ILE A 279 0.14 -9.66 -20.52
CA ILE A 279 -0.90 -8.99 -21.29
C ILE A 279 -0.55 -7.50 -21.34
N PRO A 280 -0.23 -6.95 -22.53
CA PRO A 280 0.10 -5.53 -22.67
C PRO A 280 -1.07 -4.62 -22.32
N ASP A 281 -0.92 -3.86 -21.23
CA ASP A 281 -1.89 -2.84 -20.82
C ASP A 281 -1.64 -1.53 -21.59
N HIS A 282 -2.65 -0.67 -21.65
CA HIS A 282 -2.48 0.70 -22.15
C HIS A 282 -1.49 1.48 -21.28
N ASP A 283 -0.69 2.35 -21.91
CA ASP A 283 0.00 3.42 -21.19
C ASP A 283 -1.02 4.44 -20.66
N ASP A 284 -0.65 5.23 -19.65
CA ASP A 284 -1.59 6.14 -18.99
C ASP A 284 -2.20 7.14 -19.99
N LEU A 285 -1.44 7.62 -20.98
CA LEU A 285 -1.95 8.57 -21.97
C LEU A 285 -2.87 7.95 -23.05
N GLU A 286 -2.98 6.62 -23.09
CA GLU A 286 -3.73 5.88 -24.13
C GLU A 286 -5.15 5.48 -23.68
N LYS A 287 -5.51 5.70 -22.41
CA LYS A 287 -6.74 5.18 -21.80
C LYS A 287 -7.62 6.23 -21.15
N LEU A 288 -8.91 5.90 -21.06
CA LEU A 288 -9.86 6.59 -20.20
C LEU A 288 -9.68 6.04 -18.78
N ASP A 289 -9.37 6.90 -17.82
CA ASP A 289 -9.15 6.49 -16.44
C ASP A 289 -9.75 7.49 -15.44
N ALA A 290 -9.96 7.07 -14.21
CA ALA A 290 -10.48 7.90 -13.13
C ALA A 290 -9.65 7.72 -11.85
N PHE A 291 -9.24 8.85 -11.28
CA PHE A 291 -8.40 8.90 -10.08
C PHE A 291 -9.15 9.62 -8.97
N SER A 292 -9.19 9.04 -7.78
CA SER A 292 -9.65 9.71 -6.56
C SER A 292 -8.46 10.13 -5.72
N SER A 293 -8.47 11.36 -5.21
CA SER A 293 -7.44 11.86 -4.29
C SER A 293 -8.07 12.66 -3.15
N THR A 294 -7.57 12.46 -1.94
CA THR A 294 -7.92 13.25 -0.74
C THR A 294 -6.78 14.20 -0.32
N VAL A 295 -5.69 14.27 -1.10
CA VAL A 295 -4.43 14.99 -0.80
C VAL A 295 -4.62 16.51 -0.63
N THR A 296 -5.75 17.07 -1.04
CA THR A 296 -6.05 18.50 -0.89
C THR A 296 -7.04 18.80 0.23
N GLY A 297 -7.39 17.80 1.04
CA GLY A 297 -8.45 17.89 2.04
C GLY A 297 -9.85 17.91 1.48
N ASN A 298 -9.99 17.80 0.17
CA ASN A 298 -11.27 17.56 -0.48
C ASN A 298 -11.13 16.31 -1.34
N PRO A 299 -12.15 15.42 -1.36
CA PRO A 299 -12.19 14.27 -2.23
C PRO A 299 -12.36 14.81 -3.64
N VAL A 300 -11.35 14.65 -4.45
CA VAL A 300 -11.39 15.03 -5.86
C VAL A 300 -11.43 13.74 -6.66
N ILE A 301 -12.44 13.60 -7.52
CA ILE A 301 -12.46 12.61 -8.59
C ILE A 301 -12.03 13.34 -9.86
N SER A 302 -10.89 12.93 -10.41
CA SER A 302 -10.37 13.42 -11.67
C SER A 302 -10.56 12.34 -12.73
N MET A 303 -11.01 12.72 -13.91
CA MET A 303 -11.07 11.83 -15.06
C MET A 303 -10.00 12.22 -16.07
N GLN A 304 -9.35 11.23 -16.66
CA GLN A 304 -8.39 11.40 -17.74
C GLN A 304 -8.98 10.81 -19.02
N GLN A 305 -9.06 11.60 -20.08
CA GLN A 305 -9.38 11.10 -21.41
C GLN A 305 -8.09 10.60 -22.10
N PRO A 306 -8.18 9.62 -23.01
CA PRO A 306 -7.05 9.26 -23.88
C PRO A 306 -6.54 10.50 -24.60
N VAL A 307 -5.25 10.81 -24.43
CA VAL A 307 -4.59 11.92 -25.14
C VAL A 307 -4.14 11.46 -26.52
N VAL A 308 -3.77 10.18 -26.63
CA VAL A 308 -3.35 9.54 -27.87
C VAL A 308 -4.09 8.21 -28.05
N LYS A 309 -4.09 7.69 -29.28
CA LYS A 309 -4.52 6.31 -29.53
C LYS A 309 -3.38 5.36 -29.14
N PRO A 310 -3.70 4.11 -28.76
CA PRO A 310 -2.69 3.09 -28.52
C PRO A 310 -1.71 2.96 -29.69
N PHE A 311 -0.40 3.02 -29.40
CA PHE A 311 0.64 2.90 -30.44
C PHE A 311 0.81 1.45 -30.92
N TYR A 312 0.59 0.50 -30.01
CA TYR A 312 0.68 -0.93 -30.26
C TYR A 312 -0.67 -1.60 -30.01
N SER A 313 -0.71 -2.91 -30.24
CA SER A 313 -1.85 -3.74 -29.90
C SER A 313 -1.86 -4.02 -28.39
N THR A 314 -2.27 -3.01 -27.62
CA THR A 314 -2.51 -3.05 -26.17
C THR A 314 -4.02 -3.01 -25.88
N ALA A 315 -4.43 -3.33 -24.66
CA ALA A 315 -5.82 -3.20 -24.21
C ALA A 315 -5.87 -2.77 -22.74
N HIS A 316 -6.91 -2.02 -22.37
CA HIS A 316 -7.15 -1.70 -20.98
C HIS A 316 -7.39 -2.97 -20.15
N THR A 317 -6.68 -3.14 -19.04
CA THR A 317 -6.83 -4.30 -18.15
C THR A 317 -8.29 -4.59 -17.79
N GLY A 318 -9.08 -3.55 -17.49
CA GLY A 318 -10.50 -3.70 -17.17
C GLY A 318 -11.32 -4.35 -18.30
N ASP A 319 -11.05 -3.99 -19.55
CA ASP A 319 -11.78 -4.54 -20.70
C ASP A 319 -11.42 -6.01 -20.93
N VAL A 320 -10.15 -6.36 -20.73
CA VAL A 320 -9.68 -7.74 -20.78
C VAL A 320 -10.39 -8.57 -19.70
N LEU A 321 -10.43 -8.08 -18.45
CA LEU A 321 -11.12 -8.77 -17.36
C LEU A 321 -12.62 -8.96 -17.65
N VAL A 322 -13.31 -7.94 -18.18
CA VAL A 322 -14.73 -8.04 -18.56
C VAL A 322 -14.92 -9.09 -19.67
N SER A 323 -14.05 -9.12 -20.67
CA SER A 323 -14.11 -10.13 -21.75
C SER A 323 -13.94 -11.55 -21.21
N LEU A 324 -13.05 -11.75 -20.23
CA LEU A 324 -12.80 -13.04 -19.61
C LEU A 324 -13.99 -13.51 -18.78
N ILE A 325 -14.64 -12.61 -18.04
CA ILE A 325 -15.83 -12.94 -17.24
C ILE A 325 -16.96 -13.48 -18.13
N GLY A 326 -17.13 -12.95 -19.34
CA GLY A 326 -18.12 -13.45 -20.29
C GLY A 326 -17.88 -14.89 -20.76
N ASP A 327 -16.62 -15.34 -20.74
CA ASP A 327 -16.20 -16.66 -21.22
C ASP A 327 -16.11 -17.71 -20.09
N LEU A 328 -16.14 -17.28 -18.83
CA LEU A 328 -16.06 -18.16 -17.67
C LEU A 328 -17.37 -18.93 -17.49
N LYS A 329 -17.28 -20.26 -17.52
CA LYS A 329 -18.40 -21.10 -17.09
C LYS A 329 -18.48 -21.12 -15.57
N PRO A 330 -19.69 -21.12 -14.98
CA PRO A 330 -19.82 -21.34 -13.56
C PRO A 330 -19.27 -22.72 -13.22
N VAL A 331 -18.24 -22.77 -12.37
CA VAL A 331 -17.74 -24.00 -11.77
C VAL A 331 -18.77 -24.39 -10.70
N VAL A 332 -19.59 -25.41 -10.99
CA VAL A 332 -20.57 -25.92 -10.04
C VAL A 332 -19.86 -26.82 -9.04
N PRO A 333 -19.98 -26.60 -7.72
CA PRO A 333 -19.43 -27.52 -6.73
C PRO A 333 -20.06 -28.90 -6.90
N GLU A 334 -19.26 -29.97 -6.98
CA GLU A 334 -19.78 -31.33 -6.80
C GLU A 334 -20.43 -31.38 -5.40
N THR A 335 -21.73 -31.67 -5.36
CA THR A 335 -22.46 -31.66 -4.10
C THR A 335 -22.16 -32.90 -3.27
N ARG A 336 -22.32 -32.80 -1.94
CA ARG A 336 -22.13 -33.87 -0.94
C ARG A 336 -22.82 -35.20 -1.29
N LEU A 337 -23.87 -35.17 -2.13
CA LEU A 337 -24.59 -36.34 -2.64
C LEU A 337 -23.81 -37.11 -3.72
N GLN A 338 -23.12 -36.41 -4.63
CA GLN A 338 -22.39 -37.02 -5.74
C GLN A 338 -21.08 -37.68 -5.29
N ALA A 339 -20.43 -37.14 -4.24
CA ALA A 339 -19.25 -37.76 -3.63
C ALA A 339 -19.60 -39.03 -2.82
N ARG A 340 -20.74 -39.03 -2.11
CA ARG A 340 -21.25 -40.18 -1.35
C ARG A 340 -21.57 -41.41 -2.21
N GLU A 341 -21.99 -41.21 -3.45
CA GLU A 341 -22.34 -42.30 -4.37
C GLU A 341 -21.10 -43.05 -4.91
N ARG A 342 -19.89 -42.49 -4.74
CA ARG A 342 -18.64 -43.08 -5.26
C ARG A 342 -17.80 -43.78 -4.20
N ASP A 343 -17.69 -43.20 -3.02
CA ASP A 343 -16.79 -43.67 -1.95
C ASP A 343 -17.60 -44.18 -0.75
N ALA A 344 -18.46 -45.17 -1.00
CA ALA A 344 -19.19 -45.86 0.06
C ALA A 344 -18.35 -47.02 0.58
N ASP A 345 -17.49 -46.77 1.58
CA ASP A 345 -17.04 -47.84 2.47
C ASP A 345 -16.73 -47.43 3.93
N GLU A 346 -16.57 -46.14 4.30
CA GLU A 346 -16.45 -45.78 5.74
C GLU A 346 -16.87 -44.30 6.04
N PRO A 347 -17.92 -44.06 6.85
CA PRO A 347 -18.61 -42.76 6.90
C PRO A 347 -18.08 -41.68 7.86
N GLU A 348 -17.14 -41.97 8.77
CA GLU A 348 -16.77 -41.02 9.85
C GLU A 348 -15.45 -40.24 9.64
N GLU A 349 -14.52 -40.70 8.79
CA GLU A 349 -13.33 -39.91 8.39
C GLU A 349 -13.56 -39.02 7.15
N ALA A 350 -14.64 -39.27 6.41
CA ALA A 350 -14.96 -38.61 5.13
C ALA A 350 -15.41 -37.13 5.27
N ASP A 351 -15.93 -36.72 6.42
CA ASP A 351 -16.58 -35.40 6.57
C ASP A 351 -15.58 -34.23 6.68
N ARG A 352 -14.35 -34.46 7.16
CA ARG A 352 -13.29 -33.43 7.19
C ARG A 352 -12.47 -33.40 5.91
N PHE A 353 -12.11 -34.58 5.39
CA PHE A 353 -11.38 -34.71 4.13
C PHE A 353 -12.23 -34.31 2.92
N GLY A 354 -13.55 -34.51 2.95
CA GLY A 354 -14.45 -34.16 1.85
C GLY A 354 -14.56 -32.66 1.59
N GLU A 355 -14.58 -31.82 2.62
CA GLU A 355 -14.60 -30.35 2.45
C GLU A 355 -13.26 -29.82 1.91
N GLU A 356 -12.14 -30.37 2.38
CA GLU A 356 -10.79 -30.00 1.93
C GLU A 356 -10.52 -30.51 0.50
N LEU A 357 -10.91 -31.74 0.17
CA LEU A 357 -10.82 -32.28 -1.19
C LEU A 357 -11.75 -31.57 -2.18
N ALA A 358 -12.97 -31.21 -1.76
CA ALA A 358 -13.91 -30.48 -2.62
C ALA A 358 -13.40 -29.06 -2.91
N SER A 359 -12.89 -28.34 -1.91
CA SER A 359 -12.29 -27.00 -2.10
C SER A 359 -11.02 -27.06 -2.95
N VAL A 360 -10.13 -28.03 -2.73
CA VAL A 360 -8.93 -28.24 -3.56
C VAL A 360 -9.31 -28.55 -5.02
N ARG A 361 -10.29 -29.44 -5.26
CA ARG A 361 -10.78 -29.76 -6.61
C ARG A 361 -11.48 -28.59 -7.28
N MET A 362 -12.21 -27.75 -6.53
CA MET A 362 -12.82 -26.54 -7.06
C MET A 362 -11.77 -25.50 -7.47
N ALA A 363 -10.74 -25.29 -6.65
CA ALA A 363 -9.64 -24.39 -6.98
C ALA A 363 -8.87 -24.86 -8.23
N ASP A 364 -8.59 -26.16 -8.35
CA ASP A 364 -7.92 -26.73 -9.52
C ASP A 364 -8.81 -26.68 -10.77
N GLY A 365 -10.12 -26.92 -10.62
CA GLY A 365 -11.10 -26.81 -11.71
C GLY A 365 -11.26 -25.38 -12.22
N LEU A 366 -11.33 -24.41 -11.31
CA LEU A 366 -11.36 -22.98 -11.64
C LEU A 366 -10.05 -22.54 -12.32
N LEU A 367 -8.90 -23.00 -11.83
CA LEU A 367 -7.61 -22.71 -12.45
C LEU A 367 -7.53 -23.28 -13.87
N LEU A 368 -8.01 -24.50 -14.09
CA LEU A 368 -8.04 -25.13 -15.41
C LEU A 368 -8.96 -24.37 -16.37
N GLU A 369 -10.14 -23.95 -15.89
CA GLU A 369 -11.07 -23.16 -16.66
C GLU A 369 -10.51 -21.77 -16.99
N LEU A 370 -9.84 -21.12 -16.03
CA LEU A 370 -9.16 -19.84 -16.27
C LEU A 370 -8.03 -19.97 -17.29
N ARG A 371 -7.22 -21.05 -17.23
CA ARG A 371 -6.22 -21.36 -18.26
C ARG A 371 -6.86 -21.55 -19.64
N ARG A 372 -7.97 -22.28 -19.69
CA ARG A 372 -8.73 -22.51 -20.93
C ARG A 372 -9.24 -21.19 -21.49
N VAL A 373 -9.87 -20.37 -20.66
CA VAL A 373 -10.46 -19.08 -21.06
C VAL A 373 -9.36 -18.11 -21.49
N LEU A 374 -8.32 -17.91 -20.69
CA LEU A 374 -7.18 -17.06 -21.07
C LEU A 374 -6.50 -17.52 -22.36
N GLY A 375 -6.35 -18.84 -22.55
CA GLY A 375 -5.75 -19.41 -23.75
C GLY A 375 -6.67 -19.44 -24.97
N ALA A 376 -7.98 -19.33 -24.83
CA ALA A 376 -8.96 -19.38 -25.93
C ALA A 376 -9.59 -18.03 -26.25
N ASN A 377 -9.51 -17.06 -25.34
CA ASN A 377 -10.10 -15.74 -25.49
C ASN A 377 -9.48 -15.00 -26.69
N PRO A 378 -10.28 -14.55 -27.66
CA PRO A 378 -9.78 -13.91 -28.88
C PRO A 378 -8.98 -12.63 -28.61
N GLU A 379 -9.38 -11.82 -27.64
CA GLU A 379 -8.68 -10.59 -27.28
C GLU A 379 -7.32 -10.90 -26.67
N VAL A 380 -7.24 -11.84 -25.73
CA VAL A 380 -5.95 -12.26 -25.14
C VAL A 380 -5.02 -12.82 -26.22
N ARG A 381 -5.52 -13.65 -27.13
CA ARG A 381 -4.71 -14.17 -28.25
C ARG A 381 -4.21 -13.09 -29.18
N ARG A 382 -5.07 -12.11 -29.51
CA ARG A 382 -4.69 -10.95 -30.34
C ARG A 382 -3.56 -10.16 -29.69
N LEU A 383 -3.70 -9.84 -28.41
CA LEU A 383 -2.71 -9.08 -27.64
C LEU A 383 -1.36 -9.83 -27.57
N VAL A 384 -1.38 -11.10 -27.16
CA VAL A 384 -0.17 -11.91 -27.03
C VAL A 384 0.52 -12.12 -28.39
N GLY A 385 -0.25 -12.41 -29.43
CA GLY A 385 0.27 -12.60 -30.79
C GLY A 385 0.95 -11.35 -31.34
N SER A 386 0.38 -10.17 -31.09
CA SER A 386 0.96 -8.91 -31.56
C SER A 386 2.32 -8.57 -30.93
N VAL A 387 2.53 -8.90 -29.65
CA VAL A 387 3.83 -8.73 -28.98
C VAL A 387 4.91 -9.56 -29.66
N SER A 388 4.57 -10.78 -30.09
CA SER A 388 5.51 -11.62 -30.82
C SER A 388 5.96 -11.05 -32.14
N GLU A 389 5.04 -10.40 -32.87
CA GLU A 389 5.31 -9.78 -34.16
C GLU A 389 6.12 -8.49 -33.98
N ASP A 390 5.74 -7.63 -33.04
CA ASP A 390 6.35 -6.31 -32.84
C ASP A 390 7.77 -6.39 -32.23
N PHE A 391 8.04 -7.39 -31.38
CA PHE A 391 9.31 -7.52 -30.66
C PHE A 391 10.15 -8.74 -31.06
N GLY A 392 9.70 -9.54 -32.03
CA GLY A 392 10.44 -10.70 -32.52
C GLY A 392 10.62 -11.82 -31.47
N VAL A 393 9.73 -11.88 -30.47
CA VAL A 393 9.76 -12.86 -29.38
C VAL A 393 8.78 -13.98 -29.72
N GLN A 394 9.21 -15.25 -29.72
CA GLN A 394 8.26 -16.36 -29.74
C GLN A 394 7.44 -16.35 -28.43
N ALA A 395 6.23 -15.81 -28.46
CA ALA A 395 5.24 -16.08 -27.43
C ALA A 395 4.66 -17.44 -27.78
N ASP A 396 5.29 -18.51 -27.29
CA ASP A 396 4.63 -19.80 -27.28
C ASP A 396 3.42 -19.67 -26.35
N ALA A 397 2.26 -19.38 -26.95
CA ALA A 397 0.98 -19.44 -26.29
C ALA A 397 0.85 -20.84 -25.67
N PHE A 398 0.99 -20.92 -24.34
CA PHE A 398 0.77 -22.13 -23.56
C PHE A 398 1.63 -23.35 -23.95
N ALA A 399 2.93 -23.18 -24.23
CA ALA A 399 3.83 -24.35 -24.18
C ALA A 399 4.03 -24.76 -22.72
N ASP A 400 3.67 -26.01 -22.40
CA ASP A 400 3.84 -26.64 -21.10
C ASP A 400 5.32 -26.65 -20.69
N LYS A 401 5.76 -25.58 -19.99
CA LYS A 401 7.13 -25.38 -19.49
C LYS A 401 7.57 -26.45 -18.48
N ARG A 402 6.75 -27.47 -18.19
CA ARG A 402 7.09 -28.62 -17.32
C ARG A 402 8.04 -29.64 -17.97
N SER A 403 8.20 -29.63 -19.30
CA SER A 403 9.05 -30.62 -19.99
C SER A 403 10.54 -30.26 -20.03
N ALA A 404 10.91 -29.00 -19.77
CA ALA A 404 12.29 -28.59 -19.60
C ALA A 404 12.68 -28.67 -18.11
N GLY A 405 13.58 -29.60 -17.76
CA GLY A 405 14.12 -29.70 -16.40
C GLY A 405 14.64 -28.35 -15.87
N ARG A 406 14.79 -28.23 -14.54
CA ARG A 406 15.05 -26.97 -13.79
C ARG A 406 16.25 -26.11 -14.27
N GLU A 407 17.14 -26.64 -15.10
CA GLU A 407 18.27 -25.91 -15.73
C GLU A 407 17.96 -25.37 -17.15
N GLY A 408 16.81 -25.73 -17.72
CA GLY A 408 16.32 -25.33 -19.04
C GLY A 408 15.21 -24.28 -19.02
N ARG A 409 14.96 -23.61 -17.87
CA ARG A 409 14.32 -22.28 -17.89
C ARG A 409 15.31 -21.38 -18.61
N ALA A 410 15.18 -21.28 -19.94
CA ALA A 410 15.97 -20.38 -20.75
C ALA A 410 15.85 -19.02 -20.07
N SER A 411 16.95 -18.62 -19.42
CA SER A 411 17.15 -17.26 -19.04
C SER A 411 16.82 -16.43 -20.26
N ILE A 412 16.00 -15.40 -20.07
CA ILE A 412 15.95 -14.23 -20.94
C ILE A 412 17.33 -13.52 -20.80
N ARG A 413 18.45 -14.23 -21.04
CA ARG A 413 19.82 -13.70 -21.04
C ARG A 413 20.18 -13.06 -22.37
N ASN A 414 19.27 -13.05 -23.33
CA ASN A 414 19.50 -12.45 -24.64
C ASN A 414 18.44 -11.40 -24.98
N TYR A 415 18.12 -10.49 -24.04
CA TYR A 415 17.83 -9.11 -24.46
C TYR A 415 19.15 -8.49 -24.95
N ARG A 416 19.55 -8.81 -26.18
CA ARG A 416 20.30 -7.82 -26.95
C ARG A 416 19.24 -6.85 -27.45
N LEU A 417 19.02 -5.78 -26.68
CA LEU A 417 18.49 -4.53 -27.23
C LEU A 417 19.27 -4.28 -28.52
N ASP A 418 18.57 -4.37 -29.65
CA ASP A 418 19.12 -3.94 -30.91
C ASP A 418 19.51 -2.46 -30.72
N ARG A 419 20.80 -2.14 -30.90
CA ARG A 419 21.39 -0.82 -30.65
C ARG A 419 20.92 0.21 -31.70
N ARG A 420 19.61 0.30 -31.94
CA ARG A 420 18.99 1.27 -32.84
C ARG A 420 18.39 2.47 -32.10
N PHE A 421 18.42 2.46 -30.77
CA PHE A 421 18.13 3.62 -29.93
C PHE A 421 19.27 3.82 -28.92
N ALA A 422 20.38 4.38 -29.42
CA ALA A 422 21.44 5.01 -28.64
C ALA A 422 21.86 6.28 -29.35
#